data_AF-A0A9E3E012-F1
#
_entry.id   AF-A0A9E3E012-F1
#
_cell.length_a   1.000
_cell.length_b   1.000
_cell.length_c   1.000
_cell.angle_alpha   90.00
_cell.angle_beta   90.00
_cell.angle_gamma   90.00
#
_symmetry.space_group_name_H-M   'P 1'
#
loop_
_entity.id
_entity.type
_entity.pdbx_description
1 polymer ?
#
loop_
_entity_poly.entity_id
_entity_poly.type
_entity_poly.pdbx_seq_one_letter_code
_entity_poly.pdbx_strand_id
1 'polypeptide(L)'
;MDRPRVPAFPYRLWRYTDDRTDIAEQLAVAAQEAARLARGMDRARHTDPTPCPEYDVRALSAHLMQEIVLHGWDLAAATGQTPRFPDEVAATVLRWLDNDEDPKRGDDWYQDPVPTASTSLLDRAVAQSGRDPAWHAS
;
A
#
# COMPACT_ATOMS: atom_id res chain seq x y z
N MET A 1 -19.56 15.20 15.52
CA MET A 1 -19.32 13.82 15.06
C MET A 1 -18.07 13.35 15.77
N ASP A 2 -18.15 12.22 16.46
CA ASP A 2 -17.05 11.69 17.27
C ASP A 2 -16.04 11.01 16.33
N ARG A 3 -14.77 11.44 16.35
CA ARG A 3 -13.74 10.86 15.48
C ARG A 3 -13.52 9.39 15.89
N PRO A 4 -13.43 8.44 14.96
CA PRO A 4 -13.09 7.06 15.32
C PRO A 4 -11.73 7.05 16.01
N ARG A 5 -11.72 6.50 17.23
CA ARG A 5 -10.52 6.37 18.06
C ARG A 5 -9.63 5.31 17.41
N VAL A 6 -8.52 5.72 16.81
CA VAL A 6 -7.49 4.80 16.32
C VAL A 6 -7.10 3.87 17.49
N PRO A 7 -7.16 2.54 17.34
CA PRO A 7 -6.70 1.64 18.38
C PRO A 7 -5.27 2.00 18.77
N ALA A 8 -4.98 2.01 20.07
CA ALA A 8 -3.63 2.23 20.55
C ALA A 8 -2.77 1.02 20.13
N PHE A 9 -2.10 1.12 18.98
CA PHE A 9 -1.08 0.15 18.59
C PHE A 9 0.00 0.12 19.69
N PRO A 10 0.39 -1.07 20.19
CA PRO A 10 1.31 -1.19 21.31
C PRO A 10 2.76 -1.02 20.86
N TYR A 11 3.17 0.18 20.43
CA TYR A 11 4.59 0.52 20.31
C TYR A 11 4.94 1.71 21.22
N ARG A 12 5.12 1.44 22.51
CA ARG A 12 5.81 2.38 23.41
C ARG A 12 7.33 2.43 23.22
N LEU A 13 7.87 1.85 22.12
CA LEU A 13 9.31 1.58 21.98
C LEU A 13 10.00 2.05 20.68
N TRP A 14 9.32 2.73 19.77
CA TRP A 14 9.99 3.51 18.73
C TRP A 14 9.64 4.98 18.91
N ARG A 15 10.27 5.62 19.89
CA ARG A 15 10.30 7.08 19.92
C ARG A 15 11.08 7.53 18.69
N TYR A 16 10.36 8.01 17.69
CA TYR A 16 10.84 8.75 16.52
C TYR A 16 11.40 10.12 16.95
N THR A 17 12.23 10.14 18.01
CA THR A 17 12.77 11.34 18.65
C THR A 17 14.27 11.48 18.46
N ASP A 18 14.86 10.77 17.49
CA ASP A 18 16.13 11.23 16.94
C ASP A 18 15.75 12.25 15.86
N ASP A 19 15.98 13.51 16.16
CA ASP A 19 16.02 14.68 15.29
C ASP A 19 16.97 14.52 14.07
N ARG A 20 17.50 13.32 13.84
CA ARG A 20 18.53 13.01 12.85
C ARG A 20 18.05 12.20 11.65
N THR A 21 16.76 11.89 11.52
CA THR A 21 16.27 11.26 10.29
C THR A 21 14.87 11.74 9.92
N ASP A 22 14.77 12.51 8.85
CA ASP A 22 13.49 12.91 8.25
C ASP A 22 12.79 11.65 7.67
N ILE A 23 11.59 11.34 8.18
CA ILE A 23 10.79 10.20 7.72
C ILE A 23 10.53 10.26 6.22
N ALA A 24 10.36 11.45 5.66
CA ALA A 24 10.15 11.62 4.23
C ALA A 24 11.39 11.19 3.44
N GLU A 25 12.58 11.55 3.93
CA GLU A 25 13.86 11.15 3.31
C GLU A 25 14.05 9.63 3.41
N GLN A 26 13.77 9.02 4.57
CA GLN A 26 13.92 7.57 4.74
C GLN A 26 12.95 6.77 3.89
N LEU A 27 11.69 7.23 3.78
CA LEU A 27 10.71 6.61 2.87
C LEU A 27 11.20 6.67 1.42
N ALA A 28 11.76 7.81 0.99
CA ALA A 28 12.31 7.95 -0.35
C ALA A 28 13.49 6.99 -0.60
N VAL A 29 14.44 6.91 0.32
CA VAL A 29 15.60 6.00 0.22
C VAL A 29 15.15 4.54 0.17
N ALA A 30 14.24 4.14 1.07
CA ALA A 30 13.72 2.77 1.11
C ALA A 30 12.98 2.40 -0.18
N ALA A 31 12.12 3.27 -0.69
CA ALA A 31 11.39 3.05 -1.94
C ALA A 31 12.33 2.94 -3.15
N GLN A 32 13.39 3.76 -3.19
CA GLN A 32 14.40 3.71 -4.26
C GLN A 32 15.18 2.39 -4.25
N GLU A 33 15.57 1.90 -3.07
CA GLU A 33 16.29 0.64 -2.96
C GLU A 33 15.39 -0.55 -3.31
N ALA A 34 14.15 -0.56 -2.84
CA ALA A 34 13.15 -1.56 -3.25
C ALA A 34 12.97 -1.58 -4.78
N ALA A 35 12.86 -0.41 -5.41
CA ALA A 35 12.75 -0.31 -6.87
C ALA A 35 14.02 -0.81 -7.58
N ARG A 36 15.22 -0.56 -7.03
CA ARG A 36 16.48 -1.05 -7.58
C ARG A 36 16.54 -2.58 -7.54
N LEU A 37 16.15 -3.19 -6.43
CA LEU A 37 16.09 -4.65 -6.27
C LEU A 37 15.05 -5.27 -7.21
N ALA A 38 13.85 -4.68 -7.29
CA ALA A 38 12.79 -5.13 -8.18
C ALA A 38 13.21 -5.12 -9.67
N ARG A 39 13.97 -4.10 -10.11
CA ARG A 39 14.52 -4.04 -11.48
C ARG A 39 15.53 -5.14 -11.77
N GLY A 40 16.24 -5.63 -10.76
CA GLY A 40 17.24 -6.69 -10.88
C GLY A 40 16.68 -8.11 -10.82
N MET A 41 15.36 -8.27 -10.67
CA MET A 41 14.75 -9.59 -10.57
C MET A 41 14.85 -10.37 -11.87
N ASP A 42 15.34 -11.60 -11.75
CA ASP A 42 15.28 -12.59 -12.81
C ASP A 42 13.88 -13.23 -12.82
N ARG A 43 13.22 -13.20 -13.99
CA ARG A 43 11.91 -13.83 -14.18
C ARG A 43 11.93 -15.33 -13.86
N ALA A 44 13.07 -16.00 -14.02
CA ALA A 44 13.23 -17.41 -13.67
C ALA A 44 13.08 -17.67 -12.15
N ARG A 45 13.24 -16.65 -11.30
CA ARG A 45 13.18 -16.75 -9.84
C ARG A 45 11.90 -16.19 -9.24
N HIS A 46 10.92 -15.82 -10.07
CA HIS A 46 9.66 -15.22 -9.61
C HIS A 46 8.84 -16.12 -8.67
N THR A 47 9.03 -17.43 -8.73
CA THR A 47 8.34 -18.43 -7.89
C THR A 47 9.18 -18.90 -6.72
N ASP A 48 10.37 -18.33 -6.51
CA ASP A 48 11.21 -18.69 -5.37
C ASP A 48 10.53 -18.25 -4.05
N PRO A 49 10.74 -18.99 -2.96
CA PRO A 49 10.19 -18.63 -1.66
C PRO A 49 10.84 -17.35 -1.12
N THR A 50 10.09 -16.61 -0.29
CA THR A 50 10.62 -15.49 0.47
C THR A 50 10.58 -15.79 1.98
N PRO A 51 11.31 -15.03 2.83
CA PRO A 51 11.18 -15.16 4.28
C PRO A 51 9.77 -14.86 4.82
N CYS A 52 8.92 -14.18 4.04
CA CYS A 52 7.49 -14.06 4.27
C CYS A 52 6.81 -15.26 3.58
N PRO A 53 6.52 -16.36 4.28
CA PRO A 53 6.13 -17.62 3.65
C PRO A 53 4.82 -17.52 2.85
N GLU A 54 4.04 -16.46 3.04
CA GLU A 54 2.83 -16.15 2.30
C GLU A 54 3.10 -15.65 0.86
N TYR A 55 4.35 -15.32 0.53
CA TYR A 55 4.70 -14.71 -0.75
C TYR A 55 5.88 -15.43 -1.42
N ASP A 56 5.70 -15.75 -2.72
CA ASP A 56 6.84 -15.92 -3.62
C ASP A 56 7.43 -14.55 -4.01
N VAL A 57 8.61 -14.53 -4.65
CA VAL A 57 9.31 -13.28 -5.02
C VAL A 57 8.42 -12.32 -5.83
N ARG A 58 7.61 -12.85 -6.75
CA ARG A 58 6.69 -12.05 -7.58
C ARG A 58 5.57 -11.44 -6.75
N ALA A 59 4.93 -12.24 -5.90
CA ALA A 59 3.83 -11.81 -5.05
C ALA A 59 4.32 -10.77 -4.02
N LEU A 60 5.50 -10.97 -3.42
CA LEU A 60 6.09 -10.01 -2.48
C LEU A 60 6.37 -8.66 -3.14
N SER A 61 6.89 -8.67 -4.36
CA SER A 61 7.21 -7.44 -5.10
C SER A 61 5.96 -6.64 -5.44
N ALA A 62 4.89 -7.34 -5.83
CA ALA A 62 3.61 -6.70 -6.09
C ALA A 62 2.96 -6.18 -4.81
N HIS A 63 2.97 -6.97 -3.73
CA HIS A 63 2.48 -6.55 -2.42
C HIS A 63 3.17 -5.27 -1.95
N LEU A 64 4.51 -5.20 -2.01
CA LEU A 64 5.26 -4.01 -1.62
C LEU A 64 4.86 -2.76 -2.41
N MET A 65 4.63 -2.89 -3.72
CA MET A 65 4.14 -1.78 -4.56
C MET A 65 2.77 -1.29 -4.09
N GLN A 66 1.86 -2.20 -3.77
CA GLN A 66 0.51 -1.85 -3.33
C GLN A 66 0.51 -1.18 -1.97
N GLU A 67 1.30 -1.69 -1.02
CA GLU A 67 1.44 -1.08 0.31
C GLU A 67 1.91 0.38 0.20
N ILE A 68 2.88 0.67 -0.69
CA ILE A 68 3.35 2.04 -0.92
C ILE A 68 2.24 2.94 -1.48
N VAL A 69 1.46 2.46 -2.44
CA VAL A 69 0.40 3.26 -3.09
C VAL A 69 -0.78 3.47 -2.16
N LEU A 70 -1.29 2.39 -1.54
CA LEU A 70 -2.47 2.44 -0.68
C LEU A 70 -2.18 3.24 0.60
N HIS A 71 -1.02 3.03 1.24
CA HIS A 71 -0.66 3.83 2.41
C HIS A 71 -0.22 5.26 2.06
N GLY A 72 0.34 5.48 0.88
CA GLY A 72 0.55 6.83 0.36
C GLY A 72 -0.77 7.58 0.16
N TRP A 73 -1.81 6.89 -0.32
CA TRP A 73 -3.17 7.43 -0.38
C TRP A 73 -3.74 7.67 1.03
N ASP A 74 -3.57 6.73 1.97
CA ASP A 74 -4.03 6.88 3.37
C ASP A 74 -3.42 8.15 4.01
N LEU A 75 -2.11 8.37 3.82
CA LEU A 75 -1.42 9.57 4.29
C LEU A 75 -1.99 10.83 3.66
N ALA A 76 -2.21 10.81 2.34
CA ALA A 76 -2.73 11.97 1.63
C ALA A 76 -4.15 12.33 2.11
N ALA A 77 -5.04 11.34 2.21
CA ALA A 77 -6.40 11.52 2.70
C ALA A 77 -6.44 11.98 4.17
N ALA A 78 -5.54 11.46 5.02
CA ALA A 78 -5.46 11.83 6.43
C ALA A 78 -4.87 13.23 6.67
N THR A 79 -4.13 13.76 5.71
CA THR A 79 -3.45 15.07 5.81
C THR A 79 -4.03 16.14 4.88
N GLY A 80 -5.12 15.84 4.17
CA GLY A 80 -5.75 16.76 3.23
C GLY A 80 -4.93 17.06 1.97
N GLN A 81 -3.97 16.19 1.64
CA GLN A 81 -3.16 16.30 0.42
C GLN A 81 -3.82 15.55 -0.74
N THR A 82 -3.49 15.95 -1.97
CA THR A 82 -3.91 15.23 -3.18
C THR A 82 -2.78 14.30 -3.65
N PRO A 83 -2.97 12.96 -3.62
CA PRO A 83 -1.97 12.04 -4.15
C PRO A 83 -1.87 12.21 -5.67
N ARG A 84 -0.64 12.09 -6.21
CA ARG A 84 -0.34 12.27 -7.64
C ARG A 84 0.34 11.03 -8.24
N PHE A 85 -0.17 9.85 -7.89
CA PHE A 85 0.29 8.61 -8.52
C PHE A 85 -0.07 8.61 -10.00
N PRO A 86 0.85 8.25 -10.90
CA PRO A 86 0.54 8.08 -12.31
C PRO A 86 -0.51 6.99 -12.54
N ASP A 87 -1.34 7.15 -13.57
CA ASP A 87 -2.41 6.21 -13.91
C ASP A 87 -1.88 4.78 -14.15
N GLU A 88 -0.69 4.64 -14.74
CA GLU A 88 -0.08 3.34 -14.97
C GLU A 88 0.28 2.59 -13.67
N VAL A 89 0.62 3.34 -12.61
CA VAL A 89 0.90 2.79 -11.28
C VAL A 89 -0.42 2.34 -10.64
N ALA A 90 -1.44 3.21 -10.66
CA ALA A 90 -2.76 2.88 -10.14
C ALA A 90 -3.40 1.69 -10.88
N ALA A 91 -3.26 1.63 -12.21
CA ALA A 91 -3.71 0.51 -13.03
C ALA A 91 -3.05 -0.81 -12.62
N THR A 92 -1.77 -0.77 -12.25
CA THR A 92 -1.03 -1.96 -11.84
C THR A 92 -1.51 -2.48 -10.49
N VAL A 93 -1.75 -1.58 -9.53
CA VAL A 93 -2.34 -1.92 -8.23
C VAL A 93 -3.73 -2.51 -8.42
N LEU A 94 -4.59 -1.87 -9.22
CA LEU A 94 -5.94 -2.35 -9.49
C LEU A 94 -5.93 -3.75 -10.12
N ARG A 95 -5.11 -3.99 -11.15
CA ARG A 95 -4.99 -5.33 -11.77
C ARG A 95 -4.56 -6.41 -10.79
N TRP A 96 -3.75 -6.07 -9.79
CA TRP A 96 -3.36 -7.03 -8.77
C TRP A 96 -4.48 -7.28 -7.78
N LEU A 97 -5.17 -6.23 -7.31
CA LEU A 97 -6.31 -6.36 -6.40
C LEU A 97 -7.54 -7.03 -7.04
N ASP A 98 -7.62 -7.02 -8.37
CA ASP A 98 -8.60 -7.76 -9.16
C ASP A 98 -8.21 -9.24 -9.35
N ASN A 99 -6.98 -9.64 -8.99
CA ASN A 99 -6.54 -11.02 -9.16
C ASN A 99 -7.04 -11.92 -8.02
N ASP A 100 -8.01 -12.78 -8.32
CA ASP A 100 -8.61 -13.76 -7.39
C ASP A 100 -7.62 -14.83 -6.90
N GLU A 101 -6.41 -14.90 -7.46
CA GLU A 101 -5.34 -15.79 -6.98
C GLU A 101 -4.60 -15.25 -5.76
N ASP A 102 -4.89 -14.03 -5.27
CA ASP A 102 -4.35 -13.55 -4.00
C ASP A 102 -5.05 -14.28 -2.83
N PRO A 103 -4.34 -15.17 -2.11
CA PRO A 103 -4.94 -15.98 -1.04
C PRO A 103 -5.46 -15.15 0.15
N LYS A 104 -5.24 -13.83 0.18
CA LYS A 104 -5.52 -12.94 1.32
C LYS A 104 -6.83 -12.17 1.24
N ARG A 105 -7.67 -12.40 0.22
CA ARG A 105 -9.02 -11.82 0.14
C ARG A 105 -9.89 -12.38 1.28
N GLY A 106 -10.15 -11.57 2.31
CA GLY A 106 -10.93 -11.96 3.48
C GLY A 106 -10.13 -12.33 4.73
N ASP A 107 -8.79 -12.28 4.68
CA ASP A 107 -7.95 -12.21 5.90
C ASP A 107 -7.88 -10.74 6.39
N ASP A 108 -7.37 -10.50 7.61
CA ASP A 108 -7.26 -9.18 8.27
C ASP A 108 -6.50 -8.07 7.48
N TRP A 109 -6.10 -8.32 6.23
CA TRP A 109 -5.25 -7.46 5.39
C TRP A 109 -6.03 -6.60 4.38
N TYR A 110 -7.04 -7.15 3.70
CA TYR A 110 -7.91 -6.39 2.78
C TYR A 110 -9.37 -6.59 3.18
N GLN A 111 -10.10 -5.48 3.31
CA GLN A 111 -11.54 -5.52 3.56
C GLN A 111 -12.29 -5.80 2.25
N ASP A 112 -13.57 -6.17 2.35
CA ASP A 112 -14.43 -6.33 1.17
C ASP A 112 -14.40 -5.05 0.31
N PRO A 113 -14.30 -5.19 -1.03
CA PRO A 113 -14.35 -4.05 -1.93
C PRO A 113 -15.55 -3.15 -1.67
N VAL A 114 -15.30 -1.84 -1.62
CA VAL A 114 -16.37 -0.84 -1.47
C VAL A 114 -16.84 -0.40 -2.85
N PRO A 115 -18.16 -0.27 -3.10
CA PRO A 115 -18.64 0.26 -4.38
C PRO A 115 -18.15 1.68 -4.63
N THR A 116 -17.68 1.96 -5.85
CA THR A 116 -17.33 3.32 -6.28
C THR A 116 -17.84 3.60 -7.69
N ALA A 117 -18.30 4.84 -7.92
CA ALA A 117 -18.68 5.34 -9.25
C ALA A 117 -17.54 6.13 -9.93
N SER A 118 -16.39 6.27 -9.27
CA SER A 118 -15.26 7.04 -9.80
C SER A 118 -14.65 6.35 -11.03
N THR A 119 -14.30 7.16 -12.04
CA THR A 119 -13.55 6.71 -13.22
C THR A 119 -12.03 6.77 -13.01
N SER A 120 -11.57 7.36 -11.91
CA SER A 120 -10.15 7.38 -11.50
C SER A 120 -9.66 5.96 -11.23
N LEU A 121 -8.51 5.60 -11.79
CA LEU A 121 -7.90 4.29 -11.54
C LEU A 121 -7.42 4.16 -10.11
N LEU A 122 -6.96 5.26 -9.49
CA LEU A 122 -6.55 5.27 -8.10
C LEU A 122 -7.75 5.04 -7.18
N ASP A 123 -8.87 5.72 -7.41
CA ASP A 123 -10.07 5.57 -6.58
C ASP A 123 -10.64 4.16 -6.69
N ARG A 124 -10.60 3.57 -7.89
CA ARG A 124 -10.99 2.18 -8.11
C ARG A 124 -10.07 1.19 -7.38
N ALA A 125 -8.76 1.42 -7.39
CA ALA A 125 -7.81 0.60 -6.63
C ALA A 125 -8.04 0.71 -5.11
N VAL A 126 -8.26 1.92 -4.61
CA VAL A 126 -8.58 2.18 -3.20
C VAL A 126 -9.87 1.45 -2.81
N ALA A 127 -10.93 1.62 -3.59
CA ALA A 127 -12.20 0.94 -3.42
C ALA A 127 -12.06 -0.59 -3.43
N GLN A 128 -11.28 -1.14 -4.37
CA GLN A 128 -11.02 -2.58 -4.46
C GLN A 128 -10.27 -3.12 -3.24
N SER A 129 -9.43 -2.32 -2.59
CA SER A 129 -8.76 -2.69 -1.33
C SER A 129 -9.67 -2.66 -0.09
N GLY A 130 -10.94 -2.25 -0.27
CA GLY A 130 -11.93 -2.09 0.79
C GLY A 130 -11.88 -0.75 1.53
N ARG A 131 -11.11 0.22 1.03
CA ARG A 131 -11.09 1.61 1.54
C ARG A 131 -12.16 2.45 0.84
N ASP A 132 -12.73 3.42 1.54
CA ASP A 132 -13.65 4.39 0.94
C ASP A 132 -12.85 5.50 0.23
N PRO A 133 -12.89 5.62 -1.11
CA PRO A 133 -12.15 6.66 -1.83
C PRO A 133 -12.63 8.08 -1.53
N ALA A 134 -13.82 8.26 -0.94
CA ALA A 134 -14.32 9.56 -0.50
C ALA A 134 -13.85 9.95 0.92
N TRP A 135 -13.16 9.03 1.63
CA TRP A 135 -12.69 9.29 2.98
C TRP A 135 -11.64 10.40 3.03
N HIS A 136 -11.76 11.25 4.04
CA HIS A 136 -10.78 12.28 4.38
C HIS A 136 -10.86 12.59 5.87
N ALA A 137 -9.75 13.01 6.46
CA ALA A 137 -9.77 13.52 7.83
C ALA A 137 -10.57 14.83 7.88
N SER A 138 -11.63 14.84 8.70
CA SER A 138 -12.39 16.04 9.06
C SER A 138 -11.67 16.89 10.08
#